data_AF-A0A954F035-F1
#
_entry.id   AF-A0A954F035-F1
#
_cell.length_a   1.000
_cell.length_b   1.000
_cell.length_c   1.000
_cell.angle_alpha   90.00
_cell.angle_beta   90.00
_cell.angle_gamma   90.00
#
_symmetry.space_group_name_H-M   'P 1'
#
loop_
_entity.id
_entity.type
_entity.pdbx_description
1 polymer ?
#
loop_
_entity_poly.entity_id
_entity_poly.type
_entity_poly.pdbx_seq_one_letter_code
_entity_poly.pdbx_strand_id
1 'polypeptide(L)'
;MDGVNGASDQLLKSAANQLRGSQRRCFLAEVCETLCGGNARAAEYRFGWGRETVEKGMAERAMPEAERAEQPPSGNRGRQPGATTV
;
A
#
# COMPACT_ATOMS: atom_id res chain seq x y z
N MET A 1 15.06 -1.12 20.42
CA MET A 1 15.79 -0.39 19.37
C MET A 1 14.74 0.31 18.51
N ASP A 2 14.18 1.43 18.96
CA ASP A 2 12.88 1.89 18.44
C ASP A 2 12.86 3.38 18.04
N GLY A 3 13.93 4.13 18.34
CA GLY A 3 13.97 5.58 18.08
C GLY A 3 14.21 5.96 16.61
N VAL A 4 14.99 5.18 15.86
CA VAL A 4 15.37 5.50 14.47
C VAL A 4 14.28 5.10 13.47
N ASN A 5 13.56 4.00 13.75
CA ASN A 5 12.47 3.55 12.89
C ASN A 5 11.31 4.56 12.87
N GLY A 6 11.03 5.24 13.98
CA GLY A 6 9.94 6.22 14.05
C GLY A 6 10.07 7.39 13.05
N ALA A 7 11.26 7.99 12.93
CA ALA A 7 11.46 9.12 12.02
C ALA A 7 11.40 8.69 10.54
N SER A 8 12.06 7.59 10.19
CA SER A 8 12.02 7.01 8.84
C SER A 8 10.60 6.60 8.45
N ASP A 9 9.87 5.96 9.36
CA ASP A 9 8.49 5.54 9.11
C ASP A 9 7.56 6.73 8.86
N GLN A 10 7.76 7.87 9.54
CA GLN A 10 7.01 9.09 9.26
C GLN A 10 7.33 9.70 7.90
N LEU A 11 8.60 9.71 7.49
CA LEU A 11 8.99 10.17 6.16
C LEU A 11 8.39 9.29 5.05
N LEU A 12 8.40 7.96 5.23
CA LEU A 12 7.78 7.02 4.28
C LEU A 12 6.26 7.23 4.19
N LYS A 13 5.59 7.46 5.33
CA LYS A 13 4.15 7.80 5.35
C LYS A 13 3.87 9.14 4.66
N SER A 14 4.73 10.13 4.86
CA SER A 14 4.64 11.43 4.18
C SER A 14 4.81 11.30 2.66
N ALA A 15 5.82 10.55 2.21
CA ALA A 15 6.05 10.26 0.79
C ALA A 15 4.84 9.52 0.17
N ALA A 16 4.34 8.47 0.81
CA ALA A 16 3.15 7.75 0.39
C ALA A 16 1.92 8.67 0.23
N ASN A 17 1.78 9.68 1.09
CA ASN A 17 0.68 10.63 1.05
C ASN A 17 0.77 11.66 -0.09
N GLN A 18 1.94 11.85 -0.68
CA GLN A 18 2.13 12.68 -1.87
C GLN A 18 1.80 11.92 -3.16
N LEU A 19 1.93 10.59 -3.14
CA LEU A 19 1.61 9.72 -4.28
C LEU A 19 0.10 9.46 -4.41
N ARG A 20 -0.33 9.07 -5.62
CA ARG A 20 -1.72 8.75 -5.96
C ARG A 20 -1.81 7.46 -6.79
N GLY A 21 -2.99 6.86 -6.83
CA GLY A 21 -3.31 5.75 -7.74
C GLY A 21 -2.35 4.55 -7.64
N SER A 22 -1.99 4.00 -8.80
CA SER A 22 -1.07 2.86 -8.95
C SER A 22 0.32 3.16 -8.38
N GLN A 23 0.84 4.37 -8.62
CA GLN A 23 2.15 4.79 -8.14
C GLN A 23 2.25 4.71 -6.61
N ARG A 24 1.21 5.15 -5.88
CA ARG A 24 1.14 4.99 -4.43
C ARG A 24 1.16 3.52 -4.02
N ARG A 25 0.36 2.67 -4.66
CA ARG A 25 0.28 1.23 -4.32
C ARG A 25 1.59 0.51 -4.54
N CYS A 26 2.26 0.80 -5.66
CA CYS A 26 3.58 0.24 -5.96
C CYS A 26 4.62 0.67 -4.92
N PHE A 27 4.65 1.95 -4.55
CA PHE A 27 5.54 2.43 -3.48
C PHE A 27 5.28 1.72 -2.15
N LEU A 28 4.01 1.58 -1.75
CA LEU A 28 3.61 0.84 -0.55
C LEU A 28 4.09 -0.62 -0.58
N ALA A 29 3.97 -1.28 -1.72
CA ALA A 29 4.40 -2.67 -1.92
C ALA A 29 5.93 -2.80 -1.80
N GLU A 30 6.69 -1.90 -2.41
CA GLU A 30 8.15 -1.89 -2.33
C GLU A 30 8.65 -1.69 -0.90
N VAL A 31 8.04 -0.76 -0.17
CA VAL A 31 8.36 -0.54 1.25
C VAL A 31 7.99 -1.77 2.09
N CYS A 32 6.85 -2.42 1.80
CA CYS A 32 6.41 -3.62 2.49
C CYS A 32 7.33 -4.82 2.24
N GLU A 33 7.75 -5.06 0.99
CA GLU A 33 8.75 -6.09 0.66
C GLU A 33 10.04 -5.87 1.44
N THR A 34 10.53 -4.62 1.45
CA THR A 34 11.82 -4.28 2.06
C THR A 34 11.80 -4.30 3.59
N LEU A 35 10.77 -3.73 4.22
CA LEU A 35 10.74 -3.48 5.66
C LEU A 35 9.80 -4.41 6.44
N CYS A 36 8.94 -5.14 5.73
CA CYS A 36 7.93 -6.03 6.30
C CYS A 36 7.98 -7.45 5.70
N GLY A 37 9.00 -7.78 4.90
CA GLY A 37 9.15 -9.10 4.29
C GLY A 37 7.99 -9.49 3.37
N GLY A 38 7.33 -8.51 2.75
CA GLY A 38 6.17 -8.73 1.90
C GLY A 38 4.87 -9.03 2.67
N ASN A 39 4.87 -8.91 3.99
CA ASN A 39 3.67 -9.18 4.80
C ASN A 39 2.80 -7.92 4.96
N ALA A 40 1.69 -7.88 4.23
CA ALA A 40 0.74 -6.77 4.28
C ALA A 40 0.17 -6.49 5.68
N ARG A 41 0.02 -7.52 6.54
CA ARG A 41 -0.43 -7.36 7.93
C ARG A 41 0.62 -6.66 8.79
N ALA A 42 1.91 -6.89 8.53
CA ALA A 42 2.98 -6.19 9.22
C ALA A 42 3.07 -4.71 8.77
N ALA A 43 2.83 -4.43 7.49
CA ALA A 43 2.75 -3.05 6.98
C ALA A 43 1.55 -2.28 7.56
N GLU A 44 0.41 -2.95 7.75
CA GLU A 44 -0.74 -2.38 8.47
C GLU A 44 -0.37 -2.01 9.90
N TYR A 45 0.26 -2.91 10.65
CA TYR A 45 0.65 -2.65 12.04
C TYR A 45 1.69 -1.53 12.16
N ARG A 46 2.70 -1.52 11.28
CA ARG A 46 3.81 -0.55 11.35
C ARG A 46 3.46 0.83 10.80
N PHE A 47 2.79 0.89 9.64
CA PHE A 47 2.56 2.13 8.91
C PHE A 47 1.10 2.59 8.92
N GLY A 48 0.15 1.70 9.24
CA GLY A 48 -1.29 1.95 9.12
C GLY A 48 -1.81 1.85 7.68
N TRP A 49 -1.10 1.14 6.80
CA TRP A 49 -1.51 0.99 5.40
C TRP A 49 -2.46 -0.19 5.22
N GLY A 50 -3.58 0.03 4.53
CA GLY A 50 -4.59 -1.00 4.31
C GLY A 50 -4.04 -2.19 3.52
N ARG A 51 -4.28 -3.40 4.03
CA ARG A 51 -3.73 -4.65 3.48
C ARG A 51 -4.03 -4.86 2.01
N GLU A 52 -5.29 -4.70 1.61
CA GLU A 52 -5.72 -4.84 0.21
C GLU A 52 -4.99 -3.87 -0.74
N THR A 53 -4.65 -2.67 -0.25
CA THR A 53 -3.95 -1.66 -1.04
C THR A 53 -2.50 -2.06 -1.30
N VAL A 54 -1.86 -2.65 -0.28
CA VAL A 54 -0.48 -3.15 -0.35
C VAL A 54 -0.42 -4.40 -1.24
N GLU A 55 -1.32 -5.36 -1.05
CA GLU A 55 -1.41 -6.58 -1.87
C GLU A 55 -1.67 -6.26 -3.33
N LYS A 56 -2.58 -5.31 -3.61
CA LYS A 56 -2.80 -4.83 -4.98
C LYS A 56 -1.54 -4.20 -5.58
N GLY A 57 -0.79 -3.45 -4.80
CA GLY A 57 0.50 -2.89 -5.23
C GLY A 57 1.54 -3.95 -5.56
N MET A 58 1.60 -5.05 -4.80
CA MET A 58 2.50 -6.18 -5.07
C MET A 58 2.14 -6.87 -6.38
N ALA A 59 0.84 -7.14 -6.60
CA ALA A 59 0.36 -7.70 -7.85
C ALA A 59 0.66 -6.77 -9.04
N GLU A 60 0.44 -5.46 -8.88
CA GLU A 60 0.77 -4.46 -9.89
C GLU A 60 2.27 -4.42 -10.20
N ARG A 61 3.16 -4.57 -9.21
CA ARG A 61 4.62 -4.61 -9.43
C ARG A 61 5.11 -5.89 -10.09
N ALA A 62 4.38 -7.00 -9.93
CA ALA A 62 4.67 -8.25 -10.63
C ALA A 62 4.30 -8.20 -12.13
N MET A 63 3.46 -7.24 -12.54
CA MET A 63 3.10 -7.01 -13.94
C MET A 63 4.18 -6.19 -14.66
N PRO A 64 4.36 -6.36 -15.99
CA PRO A 64 5.27 -5.54 -16.77
C PRO A 64 4.84 -4.07 -16.82
N GLU A 65 5.80 -3.16 -16.87
CA GLU A 65 5.59 -1.69 -16.83
C GLU A 65 4.62 -1.18 -17.91
N ALA A 66 4.71 -1.74 -19.12
CA ALA A 66 3.83 -1.39 -20.22
C ALA A 66 2.35 -1.65 -19.89
N GLU A 67 2.05 -2.77 -19.23
CA GLU A 67 0.69 -3.15 -18.82
C GLU A 67 0.21 -2.33 -17.62
N ARG A 68 1.13 -1.93 -16.72
CA ARG A 68 0.81 -1.06 -15.57
C ARG A 68 0.40 0.35 -16.00
N ALA A 69 1.00 0.88 -17.07
CA ALA A 69 0.71 2.22 -17.58
C ALA A 69 -0.68 2.33 -18.24
N GLU A 70 -1.18 1.21 -18.77
CA GLU A 70 -2.48 1.15 -19.47
C GLU A 70 -3.66 0.89 -18.52
N GLN A 71 -3.40 0.51 -17.26
CA GLN A 71 -4.49 0.20 -16.33
C GLN A 71 -5.31 1.44 -15.97
N PRO A 72 -6.65 1.38 -16.12
CA PRO A 72 -7.50 2.50 -15.75
C PRO A 72 -7.36 2.80 -14.25
N PRO A 73 -7.58 4.06 -13.84
CA PRO A 73 -7.60 4.38 -12.42
C PRO A 73 -8.56 3.43 -11.73
N SER A 74 -8.07 2.75 -10.69
CA SER A 74 -8.88 1.88 -9.85
C SER A 74 -10.08 2.70 -9.38
N GLY A 75 -11.24 2.51 -10.01
CA GLY A 75 -12.46 3.15 -9.56
C GLY A 75 -12.66 2.84 -8.09
N ASN A 76 -13.19 3.81 -7.33
CA ASN A 76 -13.67 3.55 -5.98
C ASN A 76 -14.77 2.49 -6.08
N ARG A 77 -14.41 1.20 -6.04
CA ARG A 77 -15.34 0.14 -5.66
C ARG A 77 -15.63 0.44 -4.20
N GLY A 78 -16.70 1.21 -3.99
CA GLY A 78 -17.06 1.79 -2.70
C GLY A 78 -16.95 0.76 -1.61
N ARG A 79 -16.47 1.21 -0.44
CA ARG A 79 -16.64 0.50 0.83
C ARG A 79 -18.03 -0.12 0.83
N GLN A 80 -18.14 -1.45 0.78
CA GLN A 80 -19.43 -2.09 1.02
C GLN A 80 -19.79 -1.75 2.48
N PRO A 81 -20.90 -1.05 2.75
CA PRO A 81 -21.34 -0.85 4.12
C PRO A 81 -21.55 -2.25 4.71
N GLY A 82 -20.88 -2.52 5.84
CA GLY A 82 -20.97 -3.80 6.52
C GLY A 82 -22.44 -4.18 6.72
N ALA A 83 -22.78 -5.41 6.36
CA ALA A 83 -24.08 -5.98 6.68
C ALA A 83 -24.23 -5.99 8.21
N THR A 84 -24.96 -5.01 8.74
CA THR A 84 -25.52 -5.07 10.08
C THR A 84 -26.62 -6.12 10.05
N THR A 85 -26.31 -7.34 10.49
CA THR A 85 -27.34 -8.30 10.88
C THR A 85 -27.75 -8.00 12.32
N VAL A 86 -29.00 -7.58 12.49
CA VAL A 86 -29.78 -7.70 13.74
C VAL A 86 -30.83 -8.78 13.57
#